data_AF-Q111L9-F1
#
_entry.id   AF-Q111L9-F1
#
_cell.length_a   1.000
_cell.length_b   1.000
_cell.length_c   1.000
_cell.angle_alpha   90.00
_cell.angle_beta   90.00
_cell.angle_gamma   90.00
#
_symmetry.space_group_name_H-M   'P 1'
#
loop_
_entity.id
_entity.type
_entity.pdbx_description
1 polymer ?
#
loop_
_entity_poly.entity_id
_entity_poly.type
_entity_poly.pdbx_seq_one_letter_code
_entity_poly.pdbx_strand_id
1 'polypeptide(L)'
;MNEIIISWEEQDTTKTKTIKEIQPSKNPGTVRLGREPANCDITFDDPSVSRLHVEIFYNSQDNKFYLRNLKASNPPIVDKKLIVKYAEVVLNNNSLICLGQTKIKVIYNANNIFTSPTILQSPIPLNNNSTVLSPPDASQLKELATKPKRSIFGANYLVCPNPNCGKLVSIEKLNIGCSWCGTSLADAKSIIVPNNN
;
A
#
# COMPACT_ATOMS: atom_id res chain seq x y z
N MET A 1 -21.31 -3.58 -16.20
CA MET A 1 -20.51 -4.58 -15.46
C MET A 1 -19.22 -3.93 -15.06
N ASN A 2 -19.02 -3.75 -13.76
CA ASN A 2 -17.84 -3.11 -13.19
C ASN A 2 -16.70 -4.11 -13.06
N GLU A 3 -15.48 -3.64 -13.31
CA GLU A 3 -14.26 -4.44 -13.19
C GLU A 3 -13.05 -3.58 -12.79
N ILE A 4 -12.11 -4.22 -12.12
CA ILE A 4 -10.77 -3.70 -11.86
C ILE A 4 -9.73 -4.69 -12.37
N ILE A 5 -8.60 -4.17 -12.83
CA ILE A 5 -7.40 -4.97 -13.10
C ILE A 5 -6.48 -4.81 -11.89
N ILE A 6 -5.92 -5.90 -11.41
CA ILE A 6 -4.80 -5.88 -10.48
C ILE A 6 -3.52 -6.31 -11.20
N SER A 7 -2.41 -5.64 -10.91
CA SER A 7 -1.09 -5.95 -11.47
C SER A 7 -0.04 -6.08 -10.37
N TRP A 8 0.83 -7.08 -10.46
CA TRP A 8 1.95 -7.30 -9.52
C TRP A 8 3.18 -7.83 -10.27
N GLU A 9 4.35 -7.74 -9.65
CA GLU A 9 5.58 -8.33 -10.16
C GLU A 9 5.82 -9.69 -9.49
N GLU A 10 6.20 -10.69 -10.28
CA GLU A 10 6.54 -12.04 -9.81
C GLU A 10 7.61 -12.62 -10.72
N GLN A 11 8.80 -12.94 -10.18
CA GLN A 11 9.96 -13.44 -10.94
C GLN A 11 10.28 -12.55 -12.16
N ASP A 12 10.49 -11.24 -11.90
CA ASP A 12 10.74 -10.17 -12.88
C ASP A 12 9.67 -10.02 -13.99
N THR A 13 8.55 -10.72 -13.87
CA THR A 13 7.43 -10.68 -14.81
C THR A 13 6.26 -9.91 -14.19
N THR A 14 5.78 -8.87 -14.86
CA THR A 14 4.52 -8.22 -14.48
C THR A 14 3.33 -9.13 -14.83
N LYS A 15 2.61 -9.61 -13.82
CA LYS A 15 1.38 -10.38 -13.95
C LYS A 15 0.16 -9.48 -13.76
N THR A 16 -0.94 -9.80 -14.45
CA THR A 16 -2.21 -9.09 -14.33
C THR A 16 -3.40 -10.04 -14.21
N LYS A 17 -4.45 -9.61 -13.50
CA LYS A 17 -5.75 -10.29 -13.42
C LYS A 17 -6.89 -9.28 -13.37
N THR A 18 -7.97 -9.56 -14.08
CA THR A 18 -9.23 -8.82 -13.98
C THR A 18 -10.11 -9.43 -12.88
N ILE A 19 -10.70 -8.57 -12.05
CA ILE A 19 -11.73 -8.90 -11.05
C ILE A 19 -13.00 -8.16 -11.48
N LYS A 20 -14.10 -8.90 -11.66
CA LYS A 20 -15.41 -8.39 -12.06
C LYS A 20 -16.37 -8.37 -10.88
N GLU A 21 -17.39 -7.51 -10.95
CA GLU A 21 -18.47 -7.44 -9.95
C GLU A 21 -19.18 -8.79 -9.74
N ILE A 22 -19.34 -9.56 -10.83
CA ILE A 22 -19.98 -10.87 -10.88
C ILE A 22 -19.04 -11.77 -11.67
N GLN A 23 -18.49 -12.78 -10.98
CA GLN A 23 -17.71 -13.86 -11.57
C GLN A 23 -17.83 -15.12 -10.72
N PRO A 24 -17.68 -16.32 -11.30
CA PRO A 24 -17.46 -17.53 -10.52
C PRO A 24 -16.14 -17.42 -9.74
N SER A 25 -16.14 -17.90 -8.51
CA SER A 25 -14.99 -17.93 -7.61
C SER A 25 -15.13 -19.04 -6.57
N LYS A 26 -14.07 -19.32 -5.82
CA LYS A 26 -14.04 -20.31 -4.73
C LYS A 26 -14.84 -19.88 -3.50
N ASN A 27 -15.28 -18.62 -3.44
CA ASN A 27 -16.18 -18.11 -2.41
C ASN A 27 -17.16 -17.10 -3.03
N PRO A 28 -18.42 -17.50 -3.31
CA PRO A 28 -19.38 -16.70 -4.07
C PRO A 28 -19.48 -15.23 -3.62
N GLY A 29 -19.51 -14.31 -4.60
CA GLY A 29 -19.57 -12.87 -4.37
C GLY A 29 -18.23 -12.21 -3.97
N THR A 30 -17.14 -12.98 -3.88
CA THR A 30 -15.81 -12.46 -3.50
C THR A 30 -14.71 -13.10 -4.36
N VAL A 31 -13.54 -12.45 -4.42
CA VAL A 31 -12.31 -13.00 -4.99
C VAL A 31 -11.27 -13.11 -3.88
N ARG A 32 -10.80 -14.32 -3.60
CA ARG A 32 -9.84 -14.61 -2.52
C ARG A 32 -8.40 -14.56 -3.00
N LEU A 33 -7.58 -13.86 -2.22
CA LEU A 33 -6.16 -13.60 -2.49
C LEU A 33 -5.29 -14.18 -1.37
N GLY A 34 -4.21 -14.85 -1.72
CA GLY A 34 -3.28 -15.48 -0.78
C GLY A 34 -2.25 -16.37 -1.50
N ARG A 35 -1.48 -17.19 -0.77
CA ARG A 35 -0.50 -18.11 -1.39
C ARG A 35 -1.00 -19.53 -1.63
N GLU A 36 -2.20 -19.89 -1.18
CA GLU A 36 -2.68 -21.29 -1.24
C GLU A 36 -3.72 -21.52 -2.34
N PRO A 37 -3.38 -22.28 -3.40
CA PRO A 37 -4.28 -22.49 -4.55
C PRO A 37 -5.59 -23.20 -4.23
N ALA A 38 -5.66 -23.98 -3.15
CA ALA A 38 -6.91 -24.62 -2.73
C ALA A 38 -7.99 -23.60 -2.31
N ASN A 39 -7.57 -22.47 -1.72
CA ASN A 39 -8.45 -21.54 -1.02
C ASN A 39 -8.57 -20.15 -1.69
N CYS A 40 -7.67 -19.83 -2.64
CA CYS A 40 -7.58 -18.53 -3.29
C CYS A 40 -7.85 -18.61 -4.80
N ASP A 41 -8.53 -17.60 -5.34
CA ASP A 41 -8.77 -17.42 -6.77
C ASP A 41 -7.55 -16.82 -7.48
N ILE A 42 -6.80 -15.97 -6.76
CA ILE A 42 -5.55 -15.37 -7.21
C ILE A 42 -4.46 -15.73 -6.21
N THR A 43 -3.38 -16.33 -6.71
CA THR A 43 -2.27 -16.85 -5.91
C THR A 43 -0.98 -16.09 -6.18
N PHE A 44 -0.19 -15.89 -5.13
CA PHE A 44 1.12 -15.23 -5.17
C PHE A 44 2.22 -16.17 -4.68
N ASP A 45 3.33 -16.26 -5.41
CA ASP A 45 4.51 -17.05 -5.03
C ASP A 45 5.41 -16.27 -4.05
N ASP A 46 4.89 -15.97 -2.86
CA ASP A 46 5.59 -15.21 -1.82
C ASP A 46 5.32 -15.85 -0.43
N PRO A 47 6.37 -16.31 0.30
CA PRO A 47 6.20 -16.93 1.61
C PRO A 47 5.68 -15.98 2.68
N SER A 48 5.83 -14.65 2.49
CA SER A 48 5.30 -13.62 3.38
C SER A 48 3.79 -13.37 3.18
N VAL A 49 3.19 -13.91 2.11
CA VAL A 49 1.74 -13.88 1.89
C VAL A 49 1.06 -14.99 2.71
N SER A 50 -0.01 -14.65 3.43
CA SER A 50 -0.84 -15.65 4.13
C SER A 50 -1.51 -16.63 3.16
N ARG A 51 -1.69 -17.90 3.55
CA ARG A 51 -2.34 -18.96 2.74
C ARG A 51 -3.66 -18.49 2.12
N LEU A 52 -4.51 -17.91 2.96
CA LEU A 52 -5.64 -17.06 2.58
C LEU A 52 -5.43 -15.73 3.33
N HIS A 53 -5.33 -14.61 2.61
CA HIS A 53 -4.88 -13.33 3.16
C HIS A 53 -6.00 -12.29 3.20
N VAL A 54 -6.60 -12.02 2.04
CA VAL A 54 -7.66 -11.01 1.87
C VAL A 54 -8.74 -11.54 0.92
N GLU A 55 -9.89 -10.88 0.93
CA GLU A 55 -10.88 -11.01 -0.12
C GLU A 55 -11.23 -9.63 -0.69
N ILE A 56 -11.44 -9.59 -2.00
CA ILE A 56 -11.94 -8.42 -2.73
C ILE A 56 -13.38 -8.71 -3.14
N PHE A 57 -14.29 -7.75 -2.94
CA PHE A 57 -15.69 -7.89 -3.29
C PHE A 57 -16.24 -6.58 -3.84
N TYR A 58 -17.32 -6.65 -4.61
CA TYR A 58 -18.00 -5.47 -5.13
C TYR A 58 -19.19 -5.10 -4.25
N ASN A 59 -19.32 -3.83 -3.89
CA ASN A 59 -20.47 -3.30 -3.18
C ASN A 59 -21.37 -2.52 -4.14
N SER A 60 -22.57 -3.05 -4.40
CA SER A 60 -23.54 -2.43 -5.31
C SER A 60 -24.22 -1.18 -4.75
N GLN A 61 -24.08 -0.88 -3.44
CA GLN A 61 -24.71 0.29 -2.83
C GLN A 61 -23.97 1.59 -3.18
N ASP A 62 -22.63 1.56 -3.22
CA ASP A 62 -21.79 2.71 -3.57
C ASP A 62 -20.97 2.52 -4.86
N ASN A 63 -21.21 1.39 -5.55
CA ASN A 63 -20.64 0.99 -6.84
C ASN A 63 -19.11 0.82 -6.85
N LYS A 64 -18.52 0.29 -5.78
CA LYS A 64 -17.05 0.17 -5.63
C LYS A 64 -16.56 -1.20 -5.23
N PHE A 65 -15.30 -1.47 -5.54
CA PHE A 65 -14.58 -2.62 -4.99
C PHE A 65 -14.03 -2.30 -3.61
N TYR A 66 -14.20 -3.25 -2.70
CA TYR A 66 -13.68 -3.24 -1.34
C TYR A 66 -12.70 -4.39 -1.13
N LEU A 67 -11.73 -4.18 -0.25
CA LEU A 67 -10.84 -5.21 0.28
C LEU A 67 -11.12 -5.42 1.77
N ARG A 68 -11.29 -6.68 2.18
CA ARG A 68 -11.45 -7.10 3.58
C ARG A 68 -10.25 -7.94 4.02
N ASN A 69 -9.72 -7.66 5.21
CA ASN A 69 -8.65 -8.47 5.80
C ASN A 69 -9.19 -9.75 6.47
N LEU A 70 -8.63 -10.91 6.10
CA LEU A 70 -8.95 -12.22 6.67
C LEU A 70 -7.92 -12.73 7.70
N LYS A 71 -6.77 -12.05 7.88
CA LYS A 71 -5.69 -12.43 8.80
C LYS A 71 -5.20 -11.27 9.67
N ALA A 72 -5.44 -11.39 10.98
CA ALA A 72 -4.99 -10.42 11.97
C ALA A 72 -3.47 -10.42 12.21
N SER A 73 -2.82 -11.59 12.08
CA SER A 73 -1.40 -11.79 12.33
C SER A 73 -0.49 -11.28 11.22
N ASN A 74 -1.04 -11.05 10.04
CA ASN A 74 -0.37 -10.52 8.86
C ASN A 74 -1.43 -9.69 8.09
N PRO A 75 -1.71 -8.47 8.56
CA PRO A 75 -2.71 -7.61 7.94
C PRO A 75 -2.15 -6.92 6.69
N PRO A 76 -2.95 -6.74 5.63
CA PRO A 76 -2.51 -6.08 4.42
C PRO A 76 -2.38 -4.58 4.65
N ILE A 77 -1.56 -3.93 3.82
CA ILE A 77 -1.44 -2.46 3.76
C ILE A 77 -2.15 -2.02 2.48
N VAL A 78 -3.04 -1.03 2.55
CA VAL A 78 -3.64 -0.39 1.36
C VAL A 78 -3.38 1.11 1.44
N ASP A 79 -2.76 1.69 0.43
CA ASP A 79 -2.44 3.12 0.35
C ASP A 79 -1.72 3.64 1.60
N LYS A 80 -0.68 2.90 2.03
CA LYS A 80 0.14 3.12 3.24
C LYS A 80 -0.61 2.94 4.58
N LYS A 81 -1.87 2.49 4.57
CA LYS A 81 -2.70 2.25 5.77
C LYS A 81 -2.84 0.75 6.05
N LEU A 82 -2.51 0.33 7.27
CA LEU A 82 -2.69 -1.05 7.73
C LEU A 82 -4.18 -1.38 7.93
N ILE A 83 -4.66 -2.47 7.34
CA ILE A 83 -6.06 -2.90 7.41
C ILE A 83 -6.18 -4.03 8.44
N VAL A 84 -6.49 -3.68 9.69
CA VAL A 84 -6.64 -4.64 10.80
C VAL A 84 -7.86 -5.57 10.62
N LYS A 85 -7.96 -6.61 11.45
CA LYS A 85 -9.00 -7.65 11.35
C LYS A 85 -10.42 -7.06 11.25
N TYR A 86 -11.22 -7.58 10.32
CA TYR A 86 -12.59 -7.12 10.00
C TYR A 86 -12.71 -5.67 9.48
N ALA A 87 -11.60 -4.95 9.29
CA ALA A 87 -11.65 -3.68 8.59
C ALA A 87 -11.80 -3.91 7.08
N GLU A 88 -12.59 -3.04 6.47
CA GLU A 88 -12.80 -2.96 5.02
C GLU A 88 -12.25 -1.63 4.51
N VAL A 89 -11.77 -1.62 3.27
CA VAL A 89 -11.26 -0.42 2.62
C VAL A 89 -11.67 -0.40 1.15
N VAL A 90 -12.12 0.77 0.69
CA VAL A 90 -12.40 1.04 -0.72
C VAL A 90 -11.09 0.96 -1.50
N LEU A 91 -11.08 0.19 -2.59
CA LEU A 91 -10.02 0.22 -3.58
C LEU A 91 -10.33 1.31 -4.61
N ASN A 92 -9.39 2.22 -4.83
CA ASN A 92 -9.50 3.30 -5.82
C ASN A 92 -8.58 3.01 -7.02
N ASN A 93 -8.70 3.81 -8.08
CA ASN A 93 -7.75 3.74 -9.18
C ASN A 93 -6.33 4.11 -8.70
N ASN A 94 -5.33 3.33 -9.10
CA ASN A 94 -3.96 3.37 -8.61
C ASN A 94 -3.77 3.04 -7.11
N SER A 95 -4.77 2.50 -6.39
CA SER A 95 -4.55 2.02 -5.02
C SER A 95 -3.45 0.95 -4.98
N LEU A 96 -2.55 1.05 -4.00
CA LEU A 96 -1.46 0.11 -3.79
C LEU A 96 -1.75 -0.78 -2.59
N ILE A 97 -1.92 -2.07 -2.84
CA ILE A 97 -2.13 -3.11 -1.83
C ILE A 97 -0.79 -3.84 -1.63
N CYS A 98 -0.30 -3.93 -0.40
CA CYS A 98 0.82 -4.81 -0.04
C CYS A 98 0.29 -6.01 0.77
N LEU A 99 0.57 -7.22 0.29
CA LEU A 99 0.32 -8.47 0.99
C LEU A 99 1.68 -9.05 1.39
N GLY A 100 2.13 -8.81 2.63
CA GLY A 100 3.53 -9.06 2.97
C GLY A 100 4.46 -8.20 2.11
N GLN A 101 5.37 -8.83 1.36
CA GLN A 101 6.28 -8.16 0.43
C GLN A 101 5.68 -7.95 -0.97
N THR A 102 4.71 -8.76 -1.37
CA THR A 102 4.02 -8.65 -2.66
C THR A 102 3.26 -7.32 -2.77
N LYS A 103 3.64 -6.49 -3.76
CA LYS A 103 3.00 -5.22 -4.10
C LYS A 103 2.04 -5.41 -5.27
N ILE A 104 0.79 -5.01 -5.08
CA ILE A 104 -0.30 -5.16 -6.04
C ILE A 104 -0.90 -3.78 -6.31
N LYS A 105 -0.87 -3.33 -7.56
CA LYS A 105 -1.49 -2.07 -7.99
C LYS A 105 -2.89 -2.35 -8.55
N VAL A 106 -3.88 -1.57 -8.12
CA VAL A 106 -5.25 -1.57 -8.64
C VAL A 106 -5.35 -0.56 -9.79
N ILE A 107 -5.99 -0.97 -10.88
CA ILE A 107 -6.27 -0.16 -12.06
C ILE A 107 -7.76 -0.30 -12.35
N TYR A 108 -8.52 0.79 -12.24
CA TYR A 108 -9.90 0.80 -12.74
C TYR A 108 -9.86 0.95 -14.25
N ASN A 109 -10.58 0.07 -14.96
CA ASN A 109 -10.75 0.17 -16.41
C ASN A 109 -11.73 1.32 -16.72
N ALA A 110 -11.26 2.56 -16.60
CA ALA A 110 -12.10 3.75 -16.73
C ALA A 110 -12.66 3.92 -18.16
N ASN A 111 -11.93 3.43 -19.18
CA ASN A 111 -12.37 3.34 -20.56
C ASN A 111 -11.58 2.20 -21.26
N ASN A 112 -12.28 1.44 -22.10
CA ASN A 112 -11.82 0.18 -22.70
C ASN A 112 -10.75 0.34 -23.81
N ILE A 113 -9.55 0.80 -23.44
CA ILE A 113 -8.39 0.91 -24.37
C ILE A 113 -7.08 0.49 -23.65
N PHE A 114 -6.80 -0.80 -23.65
CA PHE A 114 -5.42 -1.31 -23.56
C PHE A 114 -5.22 -2.40 -24.62
N THR A 115 -4.96 -1.97 -25.85
CA THR A 115 -4.31 -2.84 -26.85
C THR A 115 -2.90 -3.15 -26.38
N SER A 116 -2.54 -4.44 -26.36
CA SER A 116 -1.20 -4.91 -25.98
C SER A 116 -0.10 -4.18 -26.76
N PRO A 117 1.03 -3.80 -26.12
CA PRO A 117 2.13 -3.16 -26.83
C PRO A 117 2.89 -4.19 -27.68
N THR A 118 2.69 -4.14 -29.00
CA THR A 118 3.63 -4.77 -29.95
C THR A 118 4.95 -4.02 -29.89
N ILE A 119 6.00 -4.66 -29.35
CA ILE A 119 7.35 -4.08 -29.31
C ILE A 119 7.93 -4.12 -30.72
N LEU A 120 8.00 -2.96 -31.38
CA LEU A 120 8.79 -2.79 -32.60
C LEU A 120 10.22 -2.40 -32.18
N GLN A 121 11.15 -3.34 -32.29
CA GLN A 121 12.55 -3.13 -31.90
C GLN A 121 13.31 -2.40 -33.03
N SER A 122 13.96 -1.29 -32.71
CA SER A 122 14.86 -0.57 -33.62
C SER A 122 16.31 -1.08 -33.47
N PRO A 123 17.09 -1.22 -34.57
CA PRO A 123 18.46 -1.71 -34.49
C PRO A 123 19.43 -0.67 -33.89
N ILE A 124 20.39 -1.17 -33.12
CA ILE A 124 21.42 -0.39 -32.40
C ILE A 124 22.62 -0.11 -33.33
N PRO A 125 23.12 1.14 -33.41
CA PRO A 125 24.49 1.45 -33.82
C PRO A 125 25.44 1.60 -32.62
N LEU A 126 26.68 1.19 -32.78
CA LEU A 126 27.75 1.17 -31.77
C LEU A 126 28.68 2.41 -31.91
N ASN A 127 29.55 2.66 -30.91
CA ASN A 127 30.71 3.62 -30.87
C ASN A 127 30.42 5.06 -30.33
N ASN A 128 31.34 5.84 -29.74
CA ASN A 128 32.72 5.63 -29.19
C ASN A 128 33.21 6.73 -28.19
N ASN A 129 33.84 6.29 -27.10
CA ASN A 129 34.88 6.86 -26.18
C ASN A 129 35.27 8.37 -26.06
N SER A 130 35.35 8.80 -24.77
CA SER A 130 36.33 9.75 -24.13
C SER A 130 36.25 11.27 -24.46
N THR A 131 36.62 12.26 -23.61
CA THR A 131 37.65 12.30 -22.53
C THR A 131 37.42 13.42 -21.47
N VAL A 132 37.70 13.10 -20.19
CA VAL A 132 38.15 13.89 -18.99
C VAL A 132 38.20 15.44 -19.01
N LEU A 133 37.72 16.11 -17.92
CA LEU A 133 38.48 17.07 -17.06
C LEU A 133 37.68 17.63 -15.84
N SER A 134 38.32 17.68 -14.67
CA SER A 134 37.95 18.36 -13.40
C SER A 134 39.12 19.29 -12.98
N PRO A 135 39.25 19.94 -11.79
CA PRO A 135 38.42 20.05 -10.56
C PRO A 135 38.13 21.57 -10.25
N PRO A 136 38.09 22.19 -9.02
CA PRO A 136 38.20 21.73 -7.62
C PRO A 136 37.21 22.37 -6.60
N ASP A 137 37.61 22.30 -5.32
CA ASP A 137 37.00 22.66 -4.02
C ASP A 137 36.52 24.11 -3.72
N ALA A 138 35.57 24.19 -2.76
CA ALA A 138 35.66 25.04 -1.56
C ALA A 138 34.67 24.58 -0.45
N SER A 139 34.97 24.85 0.83
CA SER A 139 34.23 24.37 2.02
C SER A 139 33.72 25.49 2.95
N GLN A 140 32.89 25.13 3.95
CA GLN A 140 32.42 25.92 5.12
C GLN A 140 31.21 26.85 4.83
N LEU A 141 30.23 27.10 5.74
CA LEU A 141 30.34 27.50 7.16
C LEU A 141 29.20 26.97 8.09
N LYS A 142 29.25 27.40 9.38
CA LYS A 142 28.60 26.80 10.56
C LYS A 142 27.31 27.50 11.05
N GLU A 143 26.40 26.67 11.60
CA GLU A 143 25.77 26.76 12.95
C GLU A 143 25.23 28.10 13.50
N LEU A 144 23.94 28.13 13.86
CA LEU A 144 23.43 28.95 14.97
C LEU A 144 22.20 28.30 15.63
N ALA A 145 22.28 28.02 16.94
CA ALA A 145 21.18 27.47 17.74
C ALA A 145 20.48 28.56 18.56
N THR A 146 19.20 28.36 18.94
CA THR A 146 18.75 28.64 20.33
C THR A 146 17.34 28.14 20.66
N LYS A 147 17.25 27.57 21.88
CA LYS A 147 16.07 27.32 22.76
C LYS A 147 15.29 25.99 22.62
N PRO A 148 14.84 25.44 23.76
CA PRO A 148 14.61 24.00 23.86
C PRO A 148 13.14 23.62 23.74
N LYS A 149 12.84 22.66 22.86
CA LYS A 149 11.67 21.79 23.00
C LYS A 149 12.15 20.35 23.12
N ARG A 150 11.58 19.62 24.08
CA ARG A 150 12.05 18.31 24.53
C ARG A 150 12.28 17.38 23.34
N SER A 151 13.51 16.91 23.20
CA SER A 151 13.86 15.82 22.29
C SER A 151 13.04 14.59 22.65
N ILE A 152 12.10 14.22 21.78
CA ILE A 152 11.53 12.87 21.71
C ILE A 152 11.87 12.35 20.33
N PHE A 153 13.13 11.90 20.18
CA PHE A 153 13.55 11.18 18.99
C PHE A 153 12.71 9.90 18.86
N GLY A 154 11.87 9.85 17.81
CA GLY A 154 11.29 8.63 17.26
C GLY A 154 9.76 8.53 17.24
N ALA A 155 9.02 9.28 18.04
CA ALA A 155 7.57 9.07 18.14
C ALA A 155 6.78 9.77 17.03
N ASN A 156 6.49 9.05 15.95
CA ASN A 156 5.78 9.59 14.78
C ASN A 156 4.25 9.52 14.91
N TYR A 157 3.72 8.64 15.79
CA TYR A 157 2.29 8.40 15.94
C TYR A 157 1.85 8.30 17.41
N LEU A 158 0.57 8.60 17.65
CA LEU A 158 -0.14 8.57 18.92
C LEU A 158 -1.27 7.54 18.84
N VAL A 159 -1.35 6.61 19.79
CA VAL A 159 -2.52 5.73 19.95
C VAL A 159 -3.60 6.51 20.68
N CYS A 160 -4.76 6.68 20.05
CA CYS A 160 -5.91 7.34 20.68
C CYS A 160 -6.33 6.60 21.97
N PRO A 161 -6.43 7.30 23.13
CA PRO A 161 -6.69 6.66 24.43
C PRO A 161 -8.14 6.19 24.61
N ASN A 162 -9.05 6.55 23.69
CA ASN A 162 -10.41 6.04 23.69
C ASN A 162 -10.41 4.53 23.35
N PRO A 163 -10.88 3.64 24.26
CA PRO A 163 -10.83 2.20 24.06
C PRO A 163 -11.71 1.72 22.90
N ASN A 164 -12.76 2.47 22.55
CA ASN A 164 -13.61 2.20 21.39
C ASN A 164 -12.99 2.71 20.06
N CYS A 165 -11.88 3.46 20.13
CA CYS A 165 -11.22 4.04 18.97
C CYS A 165 -9.91 3.32 18.65
N GLY A 166 -8.93 3.35 19.58
CA GLY A 166 -7.60 2.75 19.44
C GLY A 166 -6.79 3.15 18.21
N LYS A 167 -7.22 4.18 17.45
CA LYS A 167 -6.59 4.55 16.17
C LYS A 167 -5.24 5.23 16.37
N LEU A 168 -4.32 4.96 15.45
CA LEU A 168 -3.07 5.71 15.33
C LEU A 168 -3.32 7.04 14.63
N VAL A 169 -2.86 8.13 15.24
CA VAL A 169 -2.95 9.51 14.74
C VAL A 169 -1.52 10.08 14.65
N SER A 170 -1.18 10.86 13.62
CA SER A 170 0.14 11.49 13.53
C SER A 170 0.41 12.41 14.74
N ILE A 171 1.65 12.44 15.22
CA ILE A 171 2.08 13.26 16.38
C ILE A 171 1.72 14.74 16.23
N GLU A 172 1.74 15.27 15.00
CA GLU A 172 1.34 16.64 14.64
C GLU A 172 -0.09 17.01 15.05
N LYS A 173 -0.99 16.02 15.20
CA LYS A 173 -2.39 16.22 15.57
C LYS A 173 -2.64 16.22 17.09
N LEU A 174 -1.59 16.15 17.91
CA LEU A 174 -1.67 16.16 19.38
C LEU A 174 -2.62 17.25 19.93
N ASN A 175 -2.53 18.46 19.38
CA ASN A 175 -3.31 19.62 19.82
C ASN A 175 -4.69 19.76 19.12
N ILE A 176 -5.02 18.87 18.18
CA ILE A 176 -6.28 18.89 17.40
C ILE A 176 -7.24 17.80 17.90
N GLY A 177 -6.69 16.73 18.49
CA GLY A 177 -7.45 15.56 18.93
C GLY A 177 -7.57 14.48 17.83
N CYS A 178 -8.18 13.36 18.20
CA CYS A 178 -8.30 12.20 17.33
C CYS A 178 -9.25 12.49 16.15
N SER A 179 -8.73 12.49 14.92
CA SER A 179 -9.51 12.76 13.69
C SER A 179 -10.64 11.76 13.39
N TRP A 180 -10.82 10.72 14.20
CA TRP A 180 -11.88 9.71 14.03
C TRP A 180 -12.98 9.74 15.09
N CYS A 181 -12.72 10.27 16.29
CA CYS A 181 -13.70 10.27 17.39
C CYS A 181 -13.70 11.55 18.23
N GLY A 182 -12.88 12.56 17.87
CA GLY A 182 -12.75 13.81 18.61
C GLY A 182 -12.05 13.71 19.98
N THR A 183 -11.78 12.50 20.49
CA THR A 183 -11.12 12.34 21.80
C THR A 183 -9.75 13.01 21.82
N SER A 184 -9.47 13.77 22.90
CA SER A 184 -8.18 14.42 23.14
C SER A 184 -7.02 13.43 23.06
N LEU A 185 -5.90 13.89 22.53
CA LEU A 185 -4.65 13.13 22.43
C LEU A 185 -3.63 13.55 23.50
N ALA A 186 -3.99 14.44 24.43
CA ALA A 186 -3.08 14.94 25.47
C ALA A 186 -2.48 13.83 26.37
N ASP A 187 -3.19 12.70 26.51
CA ASP A 187 -2.78 11.51 27.25
C ASP A 187 -2.58 10.27 26.33
N ALA A 188 -2.36 10.51 25.03
CA ALA A 188 -2.18 9.45 24.05
C ALA A 188 -0.78 8.84 24.12
N LYS A 189 -0.70 7.50 24.15
CA LYS A 189 0.58 6.79 24.14
C LYS A 189 1.27 6.95 22.78
N SER A 190 2.48 7.50 22.79
CA SER A 190 3.27 7.72 21.58
C SER A 190 4.06 6.47 21.19
N ILE A 191 4.15 6.18 19.89
CA ILE A 191 4.87 5.03 19.35
C ILE A 191 5.86 5.41 18.24
N ILE A 192 6.96 4.67 18.23
CA ILE A 192 7.99 4.70 17.19
C ILE A 192 7.65 3.58 16.20
N VAL A 193 7.52 3.91 14.92
CA VAL A 193 7.45 2.91 13.85
C VAL A 193 8.73 3.08 13.02
N PRO A 194 9.62 2.07 12.95
CA PRO A 194 10.88 2.19 12.23
C PRO A 194 10.62 2.42 10.74
N ASN A 195 11.31 3.42 10.19
CA ASN A 195 11.25 3.78 8.78
C ASN A 195 12.30 2.97 8.03
N ASN A 196 11.92 1.81 7.49
CA ASN A 196 12.78 1.03 6.61
C ASN A 196 12.78 1.68 5.21
N ASN A 197 13.87 2.38 4.90
CA ASN A 197 14.20 2.86 3.55
C ASN A 197 14.35 1.70 2.57
#